data_AF-A0A561P422-F1
#
_entry.id   AF-A0A561P422-F1
#
_cell.length_a   1.000
_cell.length_b   1.000
_cell.length_c   1.000
_cell.angle_alpha   90.00
_cell.angle_beta   90.00
_cell.angle_gamma   90.00
#
_symmetry.space_group_name_H-M   'P 1'
#
loop_
_entity.id
_entity.type
_entity.pdbx_description
1 polymer ?
#
loop_
_entity_poly.entity_id
_entity_poly.type
_entity_poly.pdbx_seq_one_letter_code
_entity_poly.pdbx_strand_id
1 'polypeptide(L)'
;MPTVNLAERNLDQLESNWGAKYPKVIESWRKNWPRLSSYFQYNKDVRRIMYTTNIIEGFHRQLRAVTKSKGAFQSEDALMKLLFLVQENICAKWNKPVHYWNQTLAQLSIIFSDRLKLNL
;
A
#
# COMPACT_ATOMS: atom_id res chain seq x y z
N MET A 1 3.61 17.94 11.71
CA MET A 1 3.15 16.66 11.11
C MET A 1 1.69 16.84 10.70
N PRO A 2 1.24 16.37 9.52
CA PRO A 2 -0.17 16.44 9.16
C PRO A 2 -1.00 15.66 10.17
N THR A 3 -2.03 16.30 10.73
CA THR A 3 -2.99 15.73 11.69
C THR A 3 -4.24 15.25 10.94
N VAL A 4 -5.02 14.38 11.58
CA VAL A 4 -6.30 13.90 11.02
C VAL A 4 -7.22 15.08 10.69
N ASN A 5 -7.33 16.06 11.59
CA ASN A 5 -8.18 17.25 11.39
C ASN A 5 -7.76 18.07 10.17
N LEU A 6 -6.45 18.21 9.91
CA LEU A 6 -5.97 18.91 8.71
C LEU A 6 -6.29 18.10 7.44
N ALA A 7 -6.16 16.78 7.51
CA ALA A 7 -6.48 15.90 6.39
C ALA A 7 -7.98 15.89 6.08
N GLU A 8 -8.83 15.99 7.10
CA GLU A 8 -10.28 16.09 6.96
C GLU A 8 -10.70 17.39 6.28
N ARG A 9 -10.12 18.53 6.70
CA ARG A 9 -10.34 19.82 6.00
C ARG A 9 -9.92 19.77 4.53
N ASN A 10 -8.81 19.08 4.24
CA ASN A 10 -8.38 18.89 2.85
C ASN A 10 -9.33 17.96 2.06
N LEU A 11 -9.97 16.99 2.72
CA LEU A 11 -11.01 16.17 2.11
C LEU A 11 -12.27 17.00 1.82
N ASP A 12 -12.65 17.93 2.71
CA ASP A 12 -13.73 18.89 2.46
C ASP A 12 -13.42 19.77 1.24
N GLN A 13 -12.18 20.27 1.14
CA GLN A 13 -11.75 21.06 -0.03
C GLN A 13 -11.75 20.23 -1.32
N LEU A 14 -11.33 18.98 -1.27
CA LEU A 14 -11.39 18.05 -2.41
C LEU A 14 -12.83 17.88 -2.89
N GLU A 15 -13.77 17.69 -1.96
CA GLU A 15 -15.20 17.58 -2.25
C GLU A 15 -15.76 18.87 -2.85
N SER A 16 -15.41 20.04 -2.31
CA SER A 16 -15.83 21.32 -2.89
C SER A 16 -15.35 21.51 -4.33
N ASN A 17 -14.14 21.04 -4.65
CA ASN A 17 -13.54 21.24 -5.97
C ASN A 17 -14.00 20.20 -7.00
N TRP A 18 -14.21 18.95 -6.56
CA TRP A 18 -14.37 17.80 -7.47
C TRP A 18 -15.61 16.96 -7.21
N GLY A 19 -16.35 17.20 -6.13
CA GLY A 19 -17.50 16.39 -5.73
C GLY A 19 -18.62 16.36 -6.76
N ALA A 20 -18.87 17.47 -7.46
CA ALA A 20 -19.85 17.51 -8.54
C ALA A 20 -19.46 16.61 -9.72
N LYS A 21 -18.17 16.50 -10.04
CA LYS A 21 -17.67 15.71 -11.17
C LYS A 21 -17.47 14.23 -10.81
N TYR A 22 -17.06 13.95 -9.58
CA TYR A 22 -16.72 12.60 -9.11
C TYR A 22 -17.41 12.24 -7.79
N PRO A 23 -18.76 12.28 -7.72
CA PRO A 23 -19.50 12.10 -6.47
C PRO A 23 -19.24 10.73 -5.83
N LYS A 24 -19.11 9.67 -6.64
CA LYS A 24 -18.82 8.31 -6.16
C LYS A 24 -17.43 8.15 -5.54
N VAL A 25 -16.46 8.94 -5.99
CA VAL A 25 -15.12 8.94 -5.41
C VAL A 25 -15.20 9.55 -4.01
N ILE A 26 -15.82 10.72 -3.88
CA ILE A 26 -15.99 11.39 -2.58
C ILE A 26 -16.78 10.51 -1.60
N GLU A 27 -17.90 9.92 -2.05
CA GLU A 27 -18.71 8.99 -1.24
C GLU A 27 -17.85 7.84 -0.69
N SER A 28 -17.02 7.23 -1.53
CA SER A 28 -16.11 6.15 -1.13
C SER A 28 -15.06 6.63 -0.11
N TRP A 29 -14.47 7.80 -0.32
CA TRP A 29 -13.50 8.38 0.62
C TRP A 29 -14.13 8.65 1.98
N ARG A 30 -15.31 9.29 2.02
CA ARG A 30 -16.06 9.58 3.26
C ARG A 30 -16.46 8.30 3.98
N LYS A 31 -17.03 7.33 3.26
CA LYS A 31 -17.42 6.03 3.83
C LYS A 31 -16.26 5.29 4.47
N ASN A 32 -15.09 5.33 3.83
CA ASN A 32 -13.90 4.62 4.30
C ASN A 32 -12.98 5.48 5.19
N TRP A 33 -13.35 6.74 5.45
CA TRP A 33 -12.49 7.69 6.16
C TRP A 33 -11.98 7.19 7.51
N PRO A 34 -12.78 6.55 8.39
CA PRO A 34 -12.28 6.04 9.67
C PRO A 34 -11.12 5.03 9.51
N ARG A 35 -11.19 4.20 8.47
CA ARG A 35 -10.13 3.24 8.15
C ARG A 35 -8.90 3.92 7.54
N LEU A 36 -9.12 4.86 6.62
CA LEU A 36 -8.04 5.59 5.95
C LEU A 36 -7.29 6.52 6.91
N SER A 37 -8.00 7.16 7.84
CA SER A 37 -7.43 8.09 8.81
C SER A 37 -6.62 7.40 9.91
N SER A 38 -6.87 6.11 10.17
CA SER A 38 -6.12 5.31 11.15
C SER A 38 -4.61 5.36 10.90
N TYR A 39 -4.20 5.50 9.64
CA TYR A 39 -2.80 5.64 9.26
C TYR A 39 -2.07 6.84 9.88
N PHE A 40 -2.79 7.91 10.26
CA PHE A 40 -2.20 9.07 10.94
C PHE A 40 -1.72 8.76 12.37
N GLN A 41 -2.09 7.62 12.94
CA GLN A 41 -1.54 7.13 14.21
C GLN A 41 -0.03 6.83 14.12
N TYR A 42 0.48 6.64 12.90
CA TYR A 42 1.88 6.37 12.66
C TYR A 42 2.68 7.65 12.38
N ASN A 43 3.95 7.63 12.78
CA ASN A 43 4.87 8.73 12.51
C ASN A 43 5.30 8.78 11.03
N LYS A 44 6.05 9.80 10.63
CA LYS A 44 6.48 9.99 9.24
C LYS A 44 7.27 8.80 8.67
N ASP A 45 8.10 8.15 9.47
CA ASP A 45 8.98 7.06 8.99
C ASP A 45 8.20 5.79 8.68
N VAL A 46 7.30 5.38 9.59
CA VAL A 46 6.36 4.28 9.34
C VAL A 46 5.42 4.63 8.20
N ARG A 47 4.95 5.89 8.17
CA ARG A 47 4.11 6.39 7.10
C ARG A 47 4.80 6.23 5.74
N ARG A 48 6.08 6.57 5.64
CA ARG A 48 6.87 6.47 4.41
C ARG A 48 6.68 5.15 3.68
N ILE A 49 6.75 4.04 4.40
CA ILE A 49 6.68 2.70 3.82
C ILE A 49 5.26 2.37 3.33
N MET A 50 4.22 2.85 4.00
CA MET A 50 2.85 2.49 3.61
C MET A 50 2.35 3.27 2.39
N TYR A 51 2.76 4.53 2.21
CA TYR A 51 2.29 5.32 1.05
C TYR A 51 2.99 4.95 -0.25
N THR A 52 4.11 4.21 -0.20
CA THR A 52 4.82 3.80 -1.41
C THR A 52 4.03 2.70 -2.13
N THR A 53 3.19 3.09 -3.07
CA THR A 53 2.42 2.15 -3.92
C THR A 53 3.31 1.45 -4.95
N ASN A 54 4.53 1.96 -5.21
CA ASN A 54 5.49 1.42 -6.18
C ASN A 54 5.71 -0.09 -6.09
N ILE A 55 5.76 -0.65 -4.88
CA ILE A 55 5.98 -2.10 -4.68
C ILE A 55 4.77 -2.89 -5.19
N ILE A 56 3.57 -2.52 -4.75
CA ILE A 56 2.32 -3.20 -5.11
C ILE A 56 1.99 -2.98 -6.60
N GLU A 57 2.13 -1.75 -7.10
CA GLU A 57 1.92 -1.42 -8.50
C GLU A 57 2.93 -2.13 -9.41
N GLY A 58 4.21 -2.17 -9.00
CA GLY A 58 5.27 -2.87 -9.72
C GLY A 58 5.06 -4.38 -9.78
N PHE A 59 4.56 -4.97 -8.70
CA PHE A 59 4.16 -6.38 -8.65
C PHE A 59 2.98 -6.65 -9.60
N HIS A 60 1.87 -5.90 -9.47
CA HIS A 60 0.70 -6.04 -10.34
C HIS A 60 1.02 -5.80 -11.82
N ARG A 61 1.93 -4.86 -12.12
CA ARG A 61 2.39 -4.61 -13.49
C ARG A 61 3.08 -5.85 -14.08
N GLN A 62 3.94 -6.51 -13.32
CA GLN A 62 4.65 -7.71 -13.79
C GLN A 62 3.69 -8.89 -13.98
N LEU A 63 2.74 -9.10 -13.06
CA LEU A 63 1.68 -10.11 -13.25
C LEU A 63 0.88 -9.84 -14.53
N ARG A 64 0.40 -8.61 -14.72
CA ARG A 64 -0.36 -8.22 -15.92
C ARG A 64 0.44 -8.36 -17.21
N ALA A 65 1.74 -8.05 -17.19
CA ALA A 65 2.58 -8.19 -18.37
C ALA A 65 2.65 -9.64 -18.86
N VAL A 66 2.74 -10.59 -17.93
CA VAL A 66 2.82 -12.02 -18.28
C VAL A 66 1.45 -12.57 -18.67
N THR A 67 0.38 -12.17 -17.98
CA THR A 67 -0.97 -12.68 -18.30
C THR A 67 -1.57 -12.05 -19.57
N LYS A 68 -1.26 -10.79 -19.89
CA LYS A 68 -1.81 -10.09 -21.08
C LYS A 68 -1.48 -10.79 -22.41
N SER A 69 -0.34 -11.47 -22.49
CA SER A 69 0.10 -12.17 -23.72
C SER A 69 -0.42 -13.61 -23.81
N LYS A 70 -1.04 -14.13 -22.75
CA LYS A 70 -1.65 -15.46 -22.73
C LYS A 70 -3.13 -15.32 -23.05
N GLY A 71 -3.62 -16.17 -23.98
CA GLY A 71 -5.04 -16.30 -24.26
C GLY A 71 -5.79 -16.97 -23.09
N ALA A 72 -6.87 -17.68 -23.39
CA ALA A 72 -7.58 -18.44 -22.36
C ALA A 72 -6.68 -19.53 -21.75
N PHE A 73 -6.72 -19.63 -20.42
CA PHE A 73 -6.07 -20.71 -19.68
C PHE A 73 -6.96 -21.97 -19.75
N GLN A 74 -6.33 -23.14 -19.88
CA GLN A 74 -7.04 -24.43 -19.97
C GLN A 74 -7.61 -24.89 -18.61
N SER A 75 -7.08 -24.37 -17.50
CA SER A 75 -7.58 -24.60 -16.14
C SER A 75 -7.12 -23.51 -15.17
N GLU A 76 -7.76 -23.43 -14.01
CA GLU A 76 -7.33 -22.56 -12.90
C GLU A 76 -5.91 -22.93 -12.43
N ASP A 77 -5.60 -24.23 -12.35
CA ASP A 77 -4.26 -24.72 -11.97
C ASP A 77 -3.16 -24.21 -12.91
N ALA A 78 -3.43 -24.12 -14.21
CA ALA A 78 -2.47 -23.60 -15.18
C ALA A 78 -2.17 -22.12 -14.94
N LEU A 79 -3.20 -21.33 -14.59
CA LEU A 79 -3.04 -19.94 -14.20
C LEU A 79 -2.26 -19.82 -12.89
N MET A 80 -2.61 -20.61 -11.87
CA MET A 80 -1.96 -20.57 -10.56
C MET A 80 -0.46 -20.94 -10.64
N LYS A 81 -0.10 -21.97 -11.42
CA LYS A 81 1.30 -22.33 -11.68
C LYS A 81 2.06 -21.18 -12.35
N LEU A 82 1.45 -20.51 -13.33
CA LEU A 82 2.08 -19.36 -13.99
C LEU A 82 2.29 -18.21 -13.01
N LEU A 83 1.26 -17.83 -12.24
CA LEU A 83 1.35 -16.75 -11.25
C LEU A 83 2.40 -17.04 -10.19
N PHE A 84 2.50 -18.30 -9.73
CA PHE A 84 3.53 -18.75 -8.81
C PHE A 84 4.94 -18.54 -9.38
N LEU A 85 5.20 -19.02 -10.60
CA LEU A 85 6.50 -18.86 -11.24
C LEU A 85 6.87 -17.38 -11.48
N VAL A 86 5.88 -16.53 -11.80
CA VAL A 86 6.11 -15.09 -11.94
C VAL A 86 6.44 -14.47 -10.58
N GLN A 87 5.72 -14.84 -9.52
CA GLN A 87 6.00 -14.38 -8.17
C GLN A 87 7.42 -14.75 -7.74
N GLU A 88 7.86 -16.00 -7.94
CA GLU A 88 9.24 -16.41 -7.62
C GLU A 88 10.28 -15.55 -8.35
N ASN A 89 10.08 -15.31 -9.65
CA ASN A 89 10.96 -14.44 -10.44
C ASN A 89 10.98 -12.98 -9.96
N ILE A 90 9.86 -12.47 -9.46
CA ILE A 90 9.79 -11.11 -8.87
C ILE A 90 10.54 -11.09 -7.54
N CYS A 91 10.24 -12.04 -6.65
CA CYS A 91 10.84 -12.13 -5.32
C CYS A 91 12.35 -12.33 -5.38
N ALA A 92 12.87 -13.08 -6.36
CA ALA A 92 14.30 -13.23 -6.60
C ALA A 92 15.05 -11.89 -6.82
N LYS A 93 14.34 -10.86 -7.29
CA LYS A 93 14.91 -9.51 -7.51
C LYS A 93 14.75 -8.59 -6.29
N TRP A 94 14.00 -8.99 -5.27
CA TRP A 94 13.76 -8.21 -4.05
C TRP A 94 14.87 -8.44 -3.01
N ASN A 95 16.12 -8.22 -3.43
CA ASN A 95 17.30 -8.39 -2.59
C ASN A 95 17.83 -7.08 -1.97
N LYS A 96 17.20 -5.95 -2.30
CA LYS A 96 17.60 -4.63 -1.77
C LYS A 96 16.88 -4.34 -0.45
N PRO A 97 17.58 -3.83 0.57
CA PRO A 97 16.94 -3.44 1.81
C PRO A 97 15.96 -2.28 1.57
N VAL A 98 14.89 -2.27 2.36
CA VAL A 98 13.92 -1.17 2.32
C VAL A 98 14.59 0.11 2.81
N HIS A 99 14.39 1.20 2.06
CA HIS A 99 15.00 2.49 2.39
C HIS A 99 14.50 3.00 3.75
N TYR A 100 15.41 3.46 4.62
CA TYR A 100 15.12 3.88 6.00
C TYR A 100 14.50 2.79 6.90
N TRP A 101 14.75 1.51 6.61
CA TRP A 101 14.17 0.42 7.40
C TRP A 101 14.52 0.49 8.89
N ASN A 102 15.78 0.73 9.25
CA ASN A 102 16.20 0.78 10.66
C ASN A 102 15.46 1.87 11.46
N GLN A 103 15.26 3.06 10.87
CA GLN A 103 14.51 4.14 11.50
C GLN A 103 13.04 3.74 11.67
N THR A 104 12.46 3.11 10.65
CA THR A 104 11.07 2.64 10.72
C THR A 104 10.91 1.53 11.77
N LEU A 105 11.86 0.61 11.85
CA LEU A 105 11.88 -0.49 12.80
C LEU A 105 11.97 0.00 14.25
N ALA A 106 12.85 0.98 14.53
CA ALA A 106 12.95 1.60 15.84
C ALA A 106 11.64 2.29 16.26
N GLN A 107 10.92 2.88 15.30
CA GLN A 107 9.65 3.54 15.58
C GLN A 107 8.53 2.50 15.80
N LEU A 108 8.54 1.40 15.05
CA LEU A 108 7.63 0.27 15.28
C LEU A 108 7.86 -0.39 16.63
N SER A 109 9.12 -0.51 17.09
CA SER A 109 9.40 -1.07 18.41
C SER A 109 8.92 -0.16 19.56
N ILE A 110 8.91 1.16 19.36
CA ILE A 110 8.31 2.10 20.33
C ILE A 110 6.79 1.97 20.33
N ILE A 111 6.15 1.97 19.15
CA ILE A 111 4.68 1.90 19.02
C ILE A 111 4.15 0.54 19.51
N PHE A 112 4.93 -0.53 19.34
CA PHE A 112 4.54 -1.90 19.68
C PHE A 112 5.55 -2.55 20.62
N SER A 113 5.88 -1.88 21.73
CA SER A 113 6.86 -2.32 22.73
C SER A 113 6.68 -3.75 23.20
N ASP A 114 5.42 -4.17 23.38
CA ASP A 114 5.10 -5.49 23.93
C ASP A 114 5.19 -6.61 22.89
N ARG A 115 5.24 -6.26 21.60
CA ARG A 115 5.25 -7.22 20.48
C ARG A 115 6.59 -7.27 19.75
N LEU A 116 7.31 -6.16 19.69
CA LEU A 116 8.58 -6.01 18.97
C LEU A 116 9.69 -5.69 19.95
N LYS A 117 10.33 -6.75 20.46
CA LYS A 117 11.58 -6.65 21.23
C LYS A 117 12.74 -6.69 20.25
N LEU A 118 13.43 -5.57 20.09
CA LEU A 118 14.67 -5.53 19.32
C LEU A 118 15.77 -6.15 20.18
N ASN A 119 16.23 -7.34 19.80
CA ASN A 119 17.50 -7.88 20.28
C ASN A 119 18.59 -7.13 19.51
N LEU A 120 18.95 -5.95 19.99
CA LEU A 120 20.10 -5.18 19.50
C LEU A 120 21.40 -5.79 20.05
#